data_AF-E1KSQ0-F1
#
_entry.id   AF-E1KSQ0-F1
#
_cell.length_a   1.000
_cell.length_b   1.000
_cell.length_c   1.000
_cell.angle_alpha   90.00
_cell.angle_beta   90.00
_cell.angle_gamma   90.00
#
_symmetry.space_group_name_H-M   'P 1'
#
loop_
_entity.id
_entity.type
_entity.pdbx_description
1 polymer ?
#
loop_
_entity_poly.entity_id
_entity_poly.type
_entity_poly.pdbx_seq_one_letter_code
_entity_poly.pdbx_strand_id
1 'polypeptide(L)'
;MEELKDKIINILLIQQKYKDKNYSAKQLADDLGTNTRYISAVVNVKFKTNYTSFVNKFRIEEAMTILASKKYQDLNMEDISEMVGFANRQSFYASFYRINGMTPREFKLQEKRKLNAQSRNFKL
;
A
#
# COMPACT_ATOMS: atom_id res chain seq x y z
N MET A 1 -15.02 -18.86 7.07
CA MET A 1 -14.40 -17.91 6.10
C MET A 1 -14.41 -16.48 6.60
N GLU A 2 -15.49 -16.00 7.22
CA GLU A 2 -15.56 -14.62 7.74
C GLU A 2 -14.53 -14.36 8.84
N GLU A 3 -14.46 -15.25 9.84
CA GLU A 3 -13.48 -15.15 10.93
C GLU A 3 -12.02 -15.10 10.41
N LEU A 4 -11.68 -15.96 9.43
CA LEU A 4 -10.34 -15.95 8.83
C LEU A 4 -10.09 -14.65 8.06
N LYS A 5 -11.08 -14.11 7.37
CA LYS A 5 -10.99 -12.79 6.70
C LYS A 5 -10.70 -11.69 7.73
N ASP A 6 -11.40 -11.68 8.86
CA ASP A 6 -11.19 -10.67 9.90
C ASP A 6 -9.80 -10.79 10.55
N LYS A 7 -9.31 -12.01 10.78
CA LYS A 7 -7.93 -12.23 11.26
C LYS A 7 -6.88 -11.76 10.24
N ILE A 8 -7.07 -12.05 8.94
CA ILE A 8 -6.20 -11.56 7.86
C ILE A 8 -6.16 -10.02 7.87
N ILE A 9 -7.33 -9.38 7.98
CA ILE A 9 -7.42 -7.92 8.02
C ILE A 9 -6.72 -7.37 9.27
N ASN A 10 -6.94 -7.99 10.44
CA ASN A 10 -6.31 -7.55 11.68
C ASN A 10 -4.77 -7.55 11.56
N ILE A 11 -4.19 -8.66 11.13
CA ILE A 11 -2.74 -8.79 11.00
C ILE A 11 -2.20 -7.82 9.94
N LEU A 12 -2.82 -7.76 8.76
CA LEU A 12 -2.29 -6.94 7.68
C LEU A 12 -2.48 -5.45 7.97
N LEU A 13 -3.70 -5.00 8.28
CA LEU A 13 -4.04 -3.57 8.35
C LEU A 13 -3.85 -2.99 9.75
N ILE A 14 -4.35 -3.66 10.80
CA ILE A 14 -4.31 -3.12 12.16
C ILE A 14 -2.90 -3.24 12.74
N GLN A 15 -2.26 -4.40 12.59
CA GLN A 15 -0.87 -4.61 12.98
C GLN A 15 0.13 -4.12 11.91
N GLN A 16 -0.37 -3.59 10.79
CA GLN A 16 0.43 -3.00 9.70
C GLN A 16 1.52 -3.93 9.13
N LYS A 17 1.31 -5.26 9.18
CA LYS A 17 2.27 -6.23 8.61
C LYS A 17 2.44 -6.07 7.10
N TYR A 18 1.52 -5.39 6.40
CA TYR A 18 1.73 -5.03 5.00
C TYR A 18 3.01 -4.21 4.79
N LYS A 19 3.51 -3.48 5.80
CA LYS A 19 4.75 -2.68 5.69
C LYS A 19 6.02 -3.50 5.70
N ASP A 20 5.97 -4.73 6.19
CA ASP A 20 7.13 -5.62 6.15
C ASP A 20 7.27 -6.21 4.74
N LYS A 21 8.36 -5.85 4.06
CA LYS A 21 8.66 -6.32 2.69
C LYS A 21 8.85 -7.83 2.60
N ASN A 22 9.15 -8.49 3.73
CA ASN A 22 9.31 -9.93 3.81
C ASN A 22 8.02 -10.65 4.24
N TYR A 23 6.96 -9.90 4.57
CA TYR A 23 5.67 -10.46 4.98
C TYR A 23 4.91 -11.10 3.83
N SER A 24 4.97 -12.43 3.80
CA SER A 24 4.44 -13.25 2.71
C SER A 24 3.15 -13.98 3.10
N ALA A 25 2.42 -14.50 2.11
CA ALA A 25 1.26 -15.35 2.35
C ALA A 25 1.59 -16.60 3.20
N LYS A 26 2.85 -17.06 3.13
CA LYS A 26 3.34 -18.17 3.96
C LYS A 26 3.43 -17.74 5.42
N GLN A 27 4.08 -16.60 5.70
CA GLN A 27 4.19 -16.08 7.08
C GLN A 27 2.81 -15.79 7.68
N LEU A 28 1.88 -15.24 6.89
CA LEU A 28 0.50 -15.06 7.33
C LEU A 28 -0.21 -16.39 7.63
N ALA A 29 0.04 -17.43 6.84
CA ALA A 29 -0.52 -18.75 7.10
C ALA A 29 0.06 -19.36 8.39
N ASP A 30 1.37 -19.22 8.59
CA ASP A 30 2.08 -19.69 9.78
C ASP A 30 1.55 -18.98 11.04
N ASP A 31 1.42 -17.65 11.01
CA ASP A 31 0.87 -16.83 12.12
C ASP A 31 -0.59 -17.19 12.46
N LEU A 32 -1.35 -17.69 11.48
CA LEU A 32 -2.76 -18.07 11.64
C LEU A 32 -2.97 -19.56 11.86
N GLY A 33 -1.90 -20.37 11.93
CA GLY A 33 -1.99 -21.83 12.10
C GLY A 33 -2.75 -22.52 10.96
N THR A 34 -2.59 -22.04 9.73
CA THR A 34 -3.28 -22.57 8.53
C THR A 34 -2.28 -22.82 7.39
N ASN A 35 -2.75 -22.87 6.13
CA ASN A 35 -1.90 -22.98 4.96
C ASN A 35 -2.22 -21.89 3.91
N THR A 36 -1.27 -21.69 3.00
CA THR A 36 -1.36 -20.69 1.94
C THR A 36 -2.56 -20.89 1.03
N ARG A 37 -3.05 -22.13 0.83
CA ARG A 37 -4.24 -22.42 0.03
C ARG A 37 -5.50 -21.81 0.64
N TYR A 38 -5.67 -21.89 1.97
CA TYR A 38 -6.78 -21.23 2.65
C TYR A 38 -6.67 -19.70 2.61
N ILE A 39 -5.47 -19.15 2.79
CA ILE A 39 -5.23 -17.71 2.63
C ILE A 39 -5.61 -17.26 1.22
N SER A 40 -5.10 -17.93 0.18
CA SER A 40 -5.43 -17.63 -1.21
C SER A 40 -6.92 -17.74 -1.50
N ALA A 41 -7.59 -18.78 -0.98
CA ALA A 41 -9.03 -18.98 -1.15
C ALA A 41 -9.83 -17.82 -0.53
N VAL A 42 -9.53 -17.44 0.71
CA VAL A 42 -10.20 -16.30 1.36
C VAL A 42 -9.92 -15.01 0.60
N VAL A 43 -8.67 -14.74 0.25
CA VAL A 43 -8.32 -13.49 -0.44
C VAL A 43 -9.01 -13.39 -1.81
N ASN A 44 -9.03 -14.49 -2.55
CA ASN A 44 -9.71 -14.53 -3.84
C ASN A 44 -11.23 -14.39 -3.71
N VAL A 45 -11.87 -15.13 -2.80
CA VAL A 45 -13.33 -15.11 -2.65
C VAL A 45 -13.81 -13.76 -2.12
N LYS A 46 -13.13 -13.20 -1.12
CA LYS A 46 -13.56 -11.99 -0.40
C LYS A 46 -13.10 -10.68 -1.03
N PHE A 47 -11.91 -10.65 -1.62
CA PHE A 47 -11.33 -9.42 -2.18
C PHE A 47 -11.11 -9.48 -3.69
N LYS A 48 -11.48 -10.60 -4.35
CA LYS A 48 -11.41 -10.78 -5.81
C LYS A 48 -10.01 -10.52 -6.36
N THR A 49 -8.99 -10.91 -5.60
CA THR A 49 -7.59 -10.66 -5.96
C THR A 49 -6.67 -11.76 -5.41
N ASN A 50 -5.37 -11.64 -5.65
CA ASN A 50 -4.34 -12.48 -5.02
C ASN A 50 -3.69 -11.76 -3.83
N TYR A 51 -2.97 -12.49 -2.98
CA TYR A 51 -2.33 -11.94 -1.77
C TYR A 51 -1.43 -10.75 -2.07
N THR A 52 -0.55 -10.85 -3.08
CA THR A 52 0.40 -9.78 -3.42
C THR A 52 -0.32 -8.51 -3.84
N SER A 53 -1.31 -8.61 -4.71
CA SER A 53 -2.14 -7.49 -5.13
C SER A 53 -2.96 -6.90 -3.97
N PHE A 54 -3.45 -7.75 -3.07
CA PHE A 54 -4.17 -7.32 -1.87
C PHE A 54 -3.29 -6.48 -0.95
N VAL A 55 -2.10 -6.98 -0.60
CA VAL A 55 -1.12 -6.26 0.22
C VAL A 55 -0.70 -4.96 -0.48
N ASN A 56 -0.34 -5.03 -1.76
CA ASN A 56 0.11 -3.85 -2.51
C ASN A 56 -0.95 -2.75 -2.59
N LYS A 57 -2.25 -3.09 -2.56
CA LYS A 57 -3.31 -2.06 -2.49
C LYS A 57 -3.12 -1.14 -1.28
N PHE A 58 -2.95 -1.71 -0.09
CA PHE A 58 -2.76 -0.93 1.13
C PHE A 58 -1.43 -0.16 1.14
N ARG A 59 -0.35 -0.78 0.63
CA ARG A 59 0.94 -0.10 0.46
C ARG A 59 0.82 1.15 -0.42
N ILE A 60 0.07 1.05 -1.52
CA ILE A 60 -0.15 2.17 -2.44
C ILE A 60 -1.05 3.25 -1.82
N GLU A 61 -2.12 2.87 -1.11
CA GLU A 61 -2.98 3.81 -0.40
C GLU A 61 -2.19 4.65 0.63
N GLU A 62 -1.29 4.01 1.39
CA GLU A 62 -0.42 4.74 2.31
C GLU A 62 0.60 5.60 1.57
N ALA A 63 1.20 5.08 0.48
CA ALA A 63 2.14 5.86 -0.32
C ALA A 63 1.49 7.14 -0.87
N MET A 64 0.23 7.08 -1.32
CA MET A 64 -0.52 8.26 -1.74
C MET A 64 -0.68 9.28 -0.61
N THR A 65 -0.97 8.80 0.60
CA THR A 65 -1.08 9.66 1.81
C THR A 65 0.25 10.36 2.11
N ILE A 66 1.38 9.65 2.01
CA ILE A 66 2.71 10.22 2.20
C ILE A 66 3.03 11.25 1.11
N LEU A 67 2.77 10.91 -0.16
CA LEU A 67 3.06 11.76 -1.32
C LEU A 67 2.23 13.05 -1.35
N ALA A 68 1.02 13.04 -0.79
CA ALA A 68 0.15 14.22 -0.66
C ALA A 68 0.48 15.09 0.57
N SER A 69 1.35 14.62 1.48
CA SER A 69 1.65 15.32 2.71
C SER A 69 2.71 16.41 2.55
N LYS A 70 2.44 17.60 3.10
CA LYS A 70 3.45 18.69 3.22
C LYS A 70 4.68 18.26 4.04
N LYS A 71 4.49 17.37 5.02
CA LYS A 71 5.57 16.91 5.92
C LYS A 71 6.64 16.08 5.21
N TYR A 72 6.26 15.37 4.15
CA TYR A 72 7.11 14.36 3.50
C TYR A 72 7.55 14.77 2.08
N GLN A 73 7.53 16.07 1.78
CA GLN A 73 7.82 16.57 0.43
C GLN A 73 9.24 16.28 -0.05
N ASP A 74 10.20 16.18 0.86
CA ASP A 74 11.61 15.97 0.52
C ASP A 74 11.99 14.49 0.40
N LEU A 75 11.09 13.57 0.78
CA LEU A 75 11.34 12.13 0.62
C LEU A 75 11.41 11.74 -0.85
N ASN A 76 12.41 10.93 -1.20
CA ASN A 76 12.54 10.43 -2.56
C ASN A 76 11.64 9.18 -2.76
N MET A 77 11.52 8.69 -3.99
CA MET A 77 10.63 7.55 -4.30
C MET A 77 11.14 6.21 -3.75
N GLU A 78 12.46 6.08 -3.56
CA GLU A 78 13.06 4.91 -2.92
C GLU A 78 12.64 4.87 -1.45
N ASP A 79 12.84 5.96 -0.72
CA ASP A 79 12.49 6.07 0.71
C ASP A 79 11.01 5.75 0.93
N ILE A 80 10.12 6.33 0.11
CA ILE A 80 8.68 6.09 0.21
C ILE A 80 8.34 4.64 -0.10
N SER A 81 8.98 4.05 -1.13
CA SER A 81 8.73 2.65 -1.48
C SER A 81 9.15 1.69 -0.37
N GLU A 82 10.26 1.96 0.32
CA GLU A 82 10.72 1.17 1.46
C GLU A 82 9.81 1.37 2.68
N MET A 83 9.43 2.61 2.98
CA MET A 83 8.52 2.94 4.10
C MET A 83 7.17 2.21 4.02
N VAL A 84 6.64 2.02 2.81
CA VAL A 84 5.38 1.31 2.59
C VAL A 84 5.58 -0.18 2.29
N GLY A 85 6.81 -0.71 2.42
CA GLY A 85 7.08 -2.14 2.39
C GLY A 85 7.29 -2.76 1.01
N PHE A 86 7.58 -1.99 -0.03
CA PHE A 86 8.04 -2.56 -1.30
C PHE A 86 9.50 -3.01 -1.21
N ALA A 87 9.80 -4.18 -1.75
CA ALA A 87 11.16 -4.71 -1.79
C ALA A 87 12.05 -3.99 -2.82
N ASN A 88 11.46 -3.35 -3.83
CA ASN A 88 12.18 -2.60 -4.85
C ASN A 88 11.28 -1.56 -5.54
N ARG A 89 11.92 -0.54 -6.12
CA ARG A 89 11.27 0.56 -6.82
C ARG A 89 10.46 0.14 -8.05
N GLN A 90 10.89 -0.88 -8.79
CA GLN A 90 10.20 -1.33 -10.01
C GLN A 90 8.81 -1.87 -9.68
N SER A 91 8.69 -2.72 -8.66
CA SER A 91 7.43 -3.28 -8.18
C SER A 91 6.51 -2.19 -7.60
N PHE A 92 7.08 -1.20 -6.91
CA PHE A 92 6.35 -0.03 -6.43
C PHE A 92 5.72 0.77 -7.58
N TYR A 93 6.52 1.19 -8.56
CA TYR A 93 6.04 1.95 -9.71
C TYR A 93 4.98 1.19 -10.51
N ALA A 94 5.22 -0.09 -10.79
CA ALA A 94 4.27 -0.92 -11.54
C ALA A 94 2.94 -1.07 -10.78
N SER A 95 2.98 -1.22 -9.45
CA SER A 95 1.75 -1.34 -8.66
C SER A 95 1.01 -0.02 -8.50
N PHE A 96 1.74 1.08 -8.32
CA PHE A 96 1.17 2.42 -8.25
C PHE A 96 0.47 2.77 -9.57
N TYR A 97 1.13 2.54 -10.72
CA TYR A 97 0.53 2.80 -12.03
C TYR A 97 -0.69 1.93 -12.30
N ARG A 98 -0.63 0.63 -11.98
CA ARG A 98 -1.75 -0.28 -12.16
C ARG A 98 -3.00 0.15 -11.37
N ILE A 99 -2.82 0.69 -10.17
CA ILE A 99 -3.93 1.07 -9.28
C ILE A 99 -4.45 2.47 -9.61
N ASN A 100 -3.55 3.42 -9.89
CA ASN A 100 -3.89 4.85 -9.99
C ASN A 100 -3.91 5.40 -11.41
N GLY A 101 -3.45 4.64 -12.41
CA GLY A 101 -3.35 5.09 -13.80
C GLY A 101 -2.25 6.12 -14.07
N MET A 102 -1.36 6.36 -13.10
CA MET A 102 -0.25 7.30 -13.21
C MET A 102 0.93 6.85 -12.33
N THR A 103 2.12 7.36 -12.61
CA THR A 103 3.32 7.06 -11.82
C THR A 103 3.29 7.81 -10.46
N PRO A 104 4.02 7.31 -9.45
CA PRO A 104 4.09 8.00 -8.15
C PRO A 104 4.75 9.39 -8.25
N ARG A 105 5.60 9.62 -9.25
CA ARG A 105 6.19 10.94 -9.53
C ARG A 105 5.16 11.93 -10.08
N GLU A 106 4.35 11.51 -11.04
CA GLU A 106 3.26 12.33 -11.58
C GLU A 106 2.27 12.69 -10.49
N PHE A 107 1.88 11.69 -9.67
CA PHE A 107 1.01 11.91 -8.51
C PHE A 107 1.61 12.96 -7.54
N LYS A 108 2.88 12.80 -7.14
CA LYS A 108 3.56 13.77 -6.25
C LYS A 108 3.55 15.19 -6.80
N LEU A 109 3.81 15.33 -8.11
CA LEU A 109 3.82 16.63 -8.77
C LEU A 109 2.42 17.26 -8.78
N GLN A 110 1.39 16.46 -9.06
CA GLN A 110 -0.01 16.90 -9.03
C GLN A 110 -0.41 17.39 -7.63
N GLU A 111 -0.09 16.62 -6.57
CA GLU A 111 -0.40 17.01 -5.20
C GLU A 111 0.36 18.26 -4.76
N LYS A 112 1.64 18.39 -5.13
CA LYS A 112 2.42 19.61 -4.88
C LYS A 112 1.78 20.86 -5.51
N ARG A 113 1.27 20.74 -6.74
CA ARG A 113 0.56 21.83 -7.42
C ARG A 113 -0.73 22.22 -6.68
N LYS A 114 -1.52 21.24 -6.23
CA LYS A 114 -2.75 21.48 -5.45
C LYS A 114 -2.46 22.21 -4.13
N LEU A 115 -1.47 21.76 -3.37
CA LEU A 115 -1.06 22.38 -2.09
C LEU A 115 -0.60 23.83 -2.27
N ASN A 116 0.13 24.12 -3.36
CA ASN A 116 0.58 25.47 -3.68
C ASN A 116 -0.58 26.39 -4.08
N ALA A 117 -1.55 25.89 -4.85
CA ALA A 117 -2.74 26.67 -5.23
C ALA A 117 -3.61 27.01 -4.01
N GLN A 118 -3.85 26.07 -3.11
CA GLN A 118 -4.60 26.31 -1.88
C GLN A 118 -3.91 27.37 -1.00
N SER A 119 -2.59 27.30 -0.84
CA SER A 119 -1.84 28.25 -0.01
C SER A 119 -1.85 29.70 -0.55
N ARG A 120 -2.18 29.90 -1.84
CA ARG A 120 -2.34 31.23 -2.45
C ARG A 120 -3.73 31.82 -2.19
N ASN A 121 -4.77 30.99 -2.12
CA ASN A 121 -6.15 31.44 -1.92
C ASN A 121 -6.44 31.94 -0.49
N PHE A 122 -5.61 31.58 0.49
CA PHE A 122 -5.72 32.06 1.89
C PHE A 122 -4.86 33.31 2.18
N LYS A 123 -4.19 33.88 1.17
CA LYS A 123 -3.36 35.10 1.32
C LYS A 123 -4.03 36.35 0.72
N LEU A 124 -5.32 36.28 0.43
CA LEU A 124 -6.20 37.40 0.03
C LEU A 124 -7.28 37.56 1.09
#